data_AF-A0A418HJM4-F1
#
_entry.id   AF-A0A418HJM4-F1
#
_cell.length_a   1.000
_cell.length_b   1.000
_cell.length_c   1.000
_cell.angle_alpha   90.00
_cell.angle_beta   90.00
_cell.angle_gamma   90.00
#
_symmetry.space_group_name_H-M   'P 1'
#
loop_
_entity.id
_entity.type
_entity.pdbx_description
1 polymer ?
#
loop_
_entity_poly.entity_id
_entity_poly.type
_entity_poly.pdbx_seq_one_letter_code
_entity_poly.pdbx_strand_id
1 'polypeptide(L)'
;VPTVSEVTSESPQVSGTAEAGSTVKVELPDGTELTGVADDQGNYGIDIPANKKFRGGEQLKVTSTDASGNKSTAAIVEVKDTTPPVAPTVSEVT
;
A
#
# COMPACT_ATOMS: atom_id res chain seq x y z
N VAL A 1 -6.49 -8.55 -12.83
CA VAL A 1 -6.43 -8.14 -11.41
C VAL A 1 -5.00 -7.68 -11.14
N PRO A 2 -4.78 -6.52 -10.51
CA PRO A 2 -3.43 -6.09 -10.17
C PRO A 2 -2.81 -7.04 -9.16
N THR A 3 -1.49 -7.18 -9.19
CA THR A 3 -0.72 -7.79 -8.10
C THR A 3 -0.27 -6.71 -7.14
N VAL A 4 -0.01 -7.08 -5.89
CA VAL A 4 0.50 -6.17 -4.85
C VAL A 4 1.65 -6.87 -4.16
N SER A 5 2.78 -6.17 -3.99
CA SER A 5 3.91 -6.62 -3.18
C SER A 5 3.54 -6.63 -1.69
N GLU A 6 4.39 -7.22 -0.84
CA GLU A 6 4.22 -7.14 0.60
C GLU A 6 4.18 -5.67 1.06
N VAL A 7 3.22 -5.33 1.90
CA VAL A 7 3.10 -4.02 2.55
C VAL A 7 3.27 -4.21 4.04
N THR A 8 4.09 -3.39 4.69
CA THR A 8 4.33 -3.42 6.13
C THR A 8 3.95 -2.10 6.79
N SER A 9 3.94 -2.06 8.12
CA SER A 9 3.65 -0.85 8.89
C SER A 9 4.63 0.31 8.62
N GLU A 10 5.80 -0.01 8.07
CA GLU A 10 6.86 0.93 7.73
C GLU A 10 7.01 1.17 6.21
N SER A 11 6.18 0.54 5.37
CA SER A 11 6.21 0.73 3.92
C SER A 11 5.86 2.18 3.54
N PRO A 12 6.72 2.90 2.80
CA PRO A 12 6.44 4.26 2.36
C PRO A 12 5.53 4.32 1.11
N GLN A 13 5.37 3.20 0.41
CA GLN A 13 4.56 3.09 -0.80
C GLN A 13 3.92 1.71 -0.91
N VAL A 14 2.84 1.62 -1.69
CA VAL A 14 2.26 0.37 -2.19
C VAL A 14 2.76 0.15 -3.61
N SER A 15 3.43 -0.98 -3.85
CA SER A 15 3.96 -1.35 -5.15
C SER A 15 3.33 -2.65 -5.66
N GLY A 16 3.41 -2.87 -6.97
CA GLY A 16 2.99 -4.12 -7.59
C GLY A 16 2.98 -4.02 -9.11
N THR A 17 2.21 -4.91 -9.75
CA THR A 17 2.02 -4.87 -11.20
C THR A 17 0.55 -4.77 -11.59
N ALA A 18 0.26 -4.08 -12.69
CA ALA A 18 -1.04 -4.00 -13.34
C ALA A 18 -0.85 -3.99 -14.86
N GLU A 19 -1.94 -3.90 -15.62
CA GLU A 19 -1.85 -3.69 -17.06
C GLU A 19 -1.15 -2.36 -17.36
N ALA A 20 -0.23 -2.33 -18.32
CA ALA A 20 0.53 -1.14 -18.68
C ALA A 20 -0.39 0.03 -19.06
N GLY A 21 -0.12 1.21 -18.53
CA GLY A 21 -0.96 2.40 -18.73
C GLY A 21 -2.31 2.38 -17.99
N SER A 22 -2.63 1.33 -17.23
CA SER A 22 -3.85 1.30 -16.40
C SER A 22 -3.72 2.19 -15.17
N THR A 23 -4.84 2.76 -14.74
CA THR A 23 -4.92 3.53 -13.49
C THR A 23 -5.12 2.56 -12.33
N VAL A 24 -4.17 2.51 -11.41
CA VAL A 24 -4.26 1.73 -10.18
C VAL A 24 -4.80 2.61 -9.06
N LYS A 25 -5.76 2.08 -8.32
CA LYS A 25 -6.38 2.71 -7.15
C LYS A 25 -6.19 1.82 -5.93
N VAL A 26 -5.64 2.38 -4.88
CA VAL A 26 -5.44 1.78 -3.57
C VAL A 26 -6.39 2.45 -2.58
N GLU A 27 -7.29 1.67 -2.00
CA GLU A 27 -8.20 2.10 -0.94
C GLU A 27 -7.62 1.66 0.41
N LEU A 28 -7.37 2.65 1.26
CA LEU A 28 -6.87 2.46 2.62
C LEU A 28 -8.03 2.11 3.58
N PRO A 29 -7.75 1.57 4.78
CA PRO A 29 -8.77 1.12 5.72
C PRO A 29 -9.66 2.26 6.25
N ASP A 30 -9.16 3.49 6.22
CA ASP A 30 -9.90 4.69 6.60
C ASP A 30 -10.73 5.30 5.45
N GLY A 31 -10.79 4.62 4.30
CA GLY A 31 -11.49 5.06 3.10
C GLY A 31 -10.69 6.05 2.24
N THR A 32 -9.46 6.38 2.60
CA THR A 32 -8.61 7.23 1.74
C THR A 32 -8.26 6.48 0.46
N GLU A 33 -8.39 7.16 -0.67
CA GLU A 33 -8.08 6.60 -1.97
C GLU A 33 -6.81 7.23 -2.51
N LEU A 34 -5.83 6.38 -2.84
CA LEU A 34 -4.59 6.75 -3.50
C LEU A 34 -4.61 6.23 -4.93
N THR A 35 -4.04 6.96 -5.87
CA THR A 35 -4.01 6.59 -7.27
C THR A 35 -2.62 6.70 -7.86
N GLY A 36 -2.34 5.85 -8.84
CA GLY A 36 -1.13 5.87 -9.65
C GLY A 36 -1.41 5.24 -11.01
N VAL A 37 -0.44 5.36 -11.91
CA VAL A 37 -0.51 4.75 -13.24
C VAL A 37 0.59 3.71 -13.35
N ALA A 38 0.25 2.53 -13.88
CA ALA A 38 1.25 1.52 -14.18
C ALA A 38 2.07 1.95 -15.40
N ASP A 39 3.39 1.81 -15.32
CA ASP A 39 4.32 2.12 -16.40
C ASP A 39 4.16 1.18 -17.61
N ASP A 40 4.94 1.40 -18.66
CA ASP A 40 4.91 0.59 -19.89
C ASP A 40 5.30 -0.89 -19.66
N GLN A 41 5.96 -1.18 -18.54
CA GLN A 41 6.30 -2.53 -18.11
C GLN A 41 5.25 -3.13 -17.16
N GLY A 42 4.22 -2.36 -16.81
CA GLY A 42 3.14 -2.73 -15.90
C GLY A 42 3.46 -2.53 -14.42
N ASN A 43 4.58 -1.92 -14.06
CA ASN A 43 4.91 -1.66 -12.64
C ASN A 43 4.23 -0.38 -12.16
N TYR A 44 3.77 -0.37 -10.92
CA TYR A 44 3.31 0.84 -10.25
C TYR A 44 3.91 0.96 -8.86
N GLY A 45 4.08 2.20 -8.42
CA GLY A 45 4.40 2.58 -7.04
C GLY A 45 3.52 3.75 -6.65
N ILE A 46 2.77 3.61 -5.57
CA ILE A 46 1.86 4.65 -5.06
C ILE A 46 2.31 5.01 -3.65
N ASP A 47 2.79 6.24 -3.48
CA ASP A 47 3.26 6.74 -2.19
C ASP A 47 2.13 6.79 -1.16
N ILE A 48 2.43 6.29 0.04
CA ILE A 48 1.56 6.40 1.20
C ILE A 48 1.85 7.74 1.88
N PRO A 49 0.85 8.62 2.06
CA PRO A 49 1.06 9.90 2.73
C PRO A 49 1.64 9.69 4.14
N ALA A 50 2.64 10.48 4.54
CA ALA A 50 3.36 10.30 5.80
C ALA A 50 2.49 10.39 7.07
N ASN A 51 1.31 11.01 6.97
CA ASN A 51 0.31 11.08 8.03
C ASN A 51 -0.54 9.79 8.15
N LYS A 52 -0.46 8.88 7.18
CA LYS A 52 -1.04 7.54 7.27
C LYS A 52 -0.03 6.62 7.94
N LYS A 53 -0.44 6.05 9.06
CA LYS A 53 0.34 5.10 9.84
C LYS A 53 -0.46 3.83 10.00
N PHE A 54 0.13 2.71 9.60
CA PHE A 54 -0.44 1.39 9.82
C PHE A 54 0.13 0.77 11.09
N ARG A 55 -0.63 -0.13 11.69
CA ARG A 55 -0.26 -0.89 12.89
C ARG A 55 -0.02 -2.37 12.57
N GLY A 56 -0.34 -2.81 11.36
CA GLY A 56 -0.39 -4.20 10.96
C GLY A 56 -1.77 -4.83 11.21
N GLY A 57 -2.12 -5.79 10.37
CA GLY A 57 -3.43 -6.44 10.31
C GLY A 57 -4.47 -5.66 9.49
N GLU A 58 -4.17 -4.42 9.07
CA GLU A 58 -5.07 -3.70 8.19
C GLU A 58 -5.12 -4.28 6.78
N GLN A 59 -6.25 -4.14 6.09
CA GLN A 59 -6.42 -4.59 4.72
C GLN A 59 -6.43 -3.41 3.76
N LEU A 60 -5.56 -3.44 2.75
CA LEU A 60 -5.60 -2.50 1.62
C LEU A 60 -6.25 -3.18 0.43
N LYS A 61 -7.07 -2.42 -0.29
CA LYS A 61 -7.79 -2.91 -1.46
C LYS A 61 -7.28 -2.22 -2.71
N VAL A 62 -6.79 -3.00 -3.67
CA VAL A 62 -6.19 -2.49 -4.90
C VAL A 62 -7.01 -2.90 -6.10
N THR A 63 -7.35 -1.94 -6.96
CA THR A 63 -8.06 -2.16 -8.22
C THR A 63 -7.33 -1.46 -9.35
N SER A 64 -7.43 -1.97 -10.57
CA SER A 64 -6.93 -1.29 -11.76
C SER A 64 -8.08 -1.01 -12.74
N THR A 65 -8.00 0.11 -13.44
CA THR A 65 -8.91 0.49 -14.52
C THR A 65 -8.09 0.67 -15.80
N ASP A 66 -8.41 -0.09 -16.84
CA ASP A 66 -7.72 0.02 -18.14
C ASP A 66 -8.08 1.31 -18.90
N ALA A 67 -7.38 1.58 -20.01
CA ALA A 67 -7.63 2.76 -20.83
C ALA A 67 -9.03 2.77 -21.50
N SER A 68 -9.70 1.62 -21.56
CA SER A 68 -11.07 1.47 -22.08
C SER A 68 -12.14 1.64 -20.99
N GLY A 69 -11.74 1.87 -19.74
CA GLY A 69 -12.62 2.05 -18.59
C GLY A 69 -13.07 0.76 -17.89
N ASN A 70 -12.52 -0.40 -18.24
CA ASN A 70 -12.87 -1.65 -17.55
C ASN A 70 -12.12 -1.74 -16.23
N LYS A 71 -12.87 -2.03 -15.15
CA LYS A 71 -12.32 -2.17 -13.81
C LYS A 71 -12.06 -3.64 -13.47
N SER A 72 -10.91 -3.91 -12.86
CA SER A 72 -10.56 -5.24 -12.37
C SER A 72 -11.36 -5.63 -11.11
N THR A 73 -11.33 -6.92 -10.78
CA THR A 73 -11.58 -7.35 -9.40
C THR A 73 -10.55 -6.75 -8.44
N ALA A 74 -10.89 -6.69 -7.15
CA ALA A 74 -9.98 -6.15 -6.15
C ALA A 74 -8.97 -7.19 -5.68
N ALA A 75 -7.70 -6.80 -5.61
CA ALA A 75 -6.68 -7.49 -4.82
C ALA A 75 -6.74 -6.96 -3.38
N ILE A 76 -6.59 -7.85 -2.40
CA ILE A 76 -6.56 -7.50 -0.97
C ILE A 76 -5.18 -7.88 -0.46
N VAL A 77 -4.50 -6.93 0.18
CA VAL A 77 -3.23 -7.16 0.86
C VAL A 77 -3.38 -6.81 2.33
N GLU A 78 -2.89 -7.67 3.20
CA GLU A 78 -2.81 -7.41 4.64
C GLU A 78 -1.48 -6.71 4.95
N VAL A 79 -1.54 -5.63 5.72
CA VAL A 79 -0.35 -4.93 6.18
C VAL A 79 0.29 -5.74 7.29
N LYS A 80 1.57 -6.06 7.16
CA LYS A 80 2.33 -6.77 8.19
C LYS A 80 2.90 -5.79 9.22
N ASP A 81 2.73 -6.06 10.51
CA ASP A 81 3.41 -5.27 11.54
C ASP A 81 4.92 -5.56 11.52
N THR A 82 5.71 -4.52 11.27
CA THR A 82 7.17 -4.53 11.39
C THR A 82 7.66 -3.40 12.29
N THR A 83 6.77 -2.79 13.08
CA THR A 83 7.08 -1.68 13.97
C THR A 83 8.06 -2.15 15.05
N PRO A 84 9.26 -1.56 15.17
CA PRO A 84 10.21 -1.97 16.19
C PRO A 84 9.66 -1.71 17.62
N PRO A 85 10.00 -2.56 18.61
CA PRO A 85 9.63 -2.30 19.99
C PRO A 85 10.31 -1.03 20.50
N VAL A 86 9.65 -0.35 21.45
CA VAL A 86 10.24 0.81 22.13
C VAL A 86 11.46 0.36 22.93
N ALA A 87 12.61 1.03 22.73
CA ALA A 87 13.83 0.74 23.49
C ALA A 87 13.62 1.03 24.99
N PRO A 88 14.14 0.18 25.91
CA PRO A 88 14.02 0.43 27.34
C PRO A 88 14.82 1.68 27.74
N THR A 89 14.23 2.52 28.58
CA THR A 89 14.94 3.64 29.22
C THR A 89 15.48 3.19 30.58
N VAL A 90 16.80 3.12 30.76
CA VAL A 90 17.40 2.93 32.08
C VAL A 90 17.40 4.29 32.78
N SER A 91 16.71 4.40 33.91
CA SER A 91 16.90 5.53 34.83
C SER A 91 18.09 5.21 35.73
N GLU A 92 19.06 6.12 35.82
CA GLU A 92 20.14 5.99 36.78
C GLU A 92 19.57 6.08 38.20
N VAL A 93 19.95 5.14 39.06
CA VAL A 93 19.66 5.22 40.49
C VAL A 93 20.72 6.11 41.11
N THR A 94 20.32 7.30 41.57
CA THR A 94 21.16 8.20 42.40
C THR A 94 21.06 7.84 43.87
#